data_AF-A0A812GWF3-F1
#
_entry.id   AF-A0A812GWF3-F1
#
_cell.length_a   1.000
_cell.length_b   1.000
_cell.length_c   1.000
_cell.angle_alpha   90.00
_cell.angle_beta   90.00
_cell.angle_gamma   90.00
#
_symmetry.space_group_name_H-M   'P 1'
#
loop_
_entity.id
_entity.type
_entity.pdbx_description
1 polymer ?
#
loop_
_entity_poly.entity_id
_entity_poly.type
_entity_poly.pdbx_seq_one_letter_code
_entity_poly.pdbx_strand_id
1 'polypeptide(L)'
;AFVRVVKHVLGLFDLTLVDCWANLYRGEDDMKSMHHDNYQDRTPRATVTMGISLGQARHFTFQNPVTKEEHSVVQENGDIFAFDEPFNNLFKHAVPPEGAGTAPGKRIAIIIWANEQGSVPRMIRAKNPGMRDIVPLEVDWESWGHCCPGSLSRIDRQGRARGFGSRKQTWSRKESIGVRKEGVQLSKKARRVRGVLDLL
;
A
#
# COMPACT_ATOMS: atom_id res chain seq x y z
N ALA A 1 9.20 -15.63 -0.68
CA ALA A 1 7.74 -15.50 -0.89
C ALA A 1 7.36 -14.14 -1.45
N PHE A 2 7.69 -13.03 -0.75
CA PHE A 2 7.39 -11.65 -1.19
C PHE A 2 7.78 -11.32 -2.65
N VAL A 3 9.06 -11.53 -3.01
CA VAL A 3 9.56 -11.25 -4.38
C VAL A 3 8.77 -12.01 -5.45
N ARG A 4 8.35 -13.25 -5.17
CA ARG A 4 7.54 -14.04 -6.11
C ARG A 4 6.15 -13.43 -6.31
N VAL A 5 5.54 -12.89 -5.25
CA VAL A 5 4.24 -12.22 -5.35
C VAL A 5 4.36 -10.95 -6.20
N VAL A 6 5.36 -10.10 -5.91
CA VAL A 6 5.57 -8.86 -6.69
C VAL A 6 5.85 -9.18 -8.16
N LYS A 7 6.78 -10.09 -8.45
CA LYS A 7 7.09 -10.51 -9.83
C LYS A 7 5.87 -11.10 -10.55
N HIS A 8 5.08 -11.91 -9.85
CA HIS A 8 3.88 -12.50 -10.44
C HIS A 8 2.86 -11.43 -10.83
N VAL A 9 2.57 -10.48 -9.93
CA VAL A 9 1.61 -9.41 -10.21
C VAL A 9 2.11 -8.48 -11.31
N LEU A 10 3.37 -8.06 -11.28
CA LEU A 10 3.96 -7.26 -12.37
C LEU A 10 3.83 -7.97 -13.73
N GLY A 11 4.07 -9.28 -13.77
CA GLY A 11 3.92 -10.07 -15.00
C GLY A 11 2.47 -10.28 -15.45
N LEU A 12 1.48 -10.19 -14.56
CA LEU A 12 0.06 -10.26 -14.94
C LEU A 12 -0.40 -9.01 -15.71
N PHE A 13 0.22 -7.86 -15.44
CA PHE A 13 -0.17 -6.57 -16.01
C PHE A 13 0.88 -5.98 -16.96
N ASP A 14 1.93 -6.74 -17.28
CA ASP A 14 3.07 -6.31 -18.12
C ASP A 14 3.70 -5.00 -17.65
N LEU A 15 4.02 -4.93 -16.35
CA LEU A 15 4.58 -3.75 -15.70
C LEU A 15 6.01 -3.98 -15.22
N THR A 16 6.78 -2.91 -15.13
CA THR A 16 8.14 -2.91 -14.57
C THR A 16 8.18 -2.21 -13.21
N LEU A 17 8.93 -2.79 -12.28
CA LEU A 17 8.99 -2.31 -10.91
C LEU A 17 9.76 -0.98 -10.82
N VAL A 18 9.16 0.01 -10.19
CA VAL A 18 9.85 1.24 -9.75
C VAL A 18 10.21 1.14 -8.27
N ASP A 19 9.27 0.74 -7.40
CA ASP A 19 9.52 0.50 -5.97
C ASP A 19 8.35 -0.29 -5.37
N CYS A 20 8.51 -0.90 -4.20
CA CYS A 20 7.38 -1.52 -3.49
C CYS A 20 7.59 -1.56 -1.98
N TRP A 21 6.52 -1.32 -1.22
CA TRP A 21 6.52 -1.41 0.25
C TRP A 21 5.45 -2.37 0.75
N ALA A 22 5.59 -2.81 2.00
CA ALA A 22 4.58 -3.59 2.70
C ALA A 22 4.08 -2.83 3.92
N ASN A 23 2.77 -2.62 4.01
CA ASN A 23 2.10 -2.07 5.19
C ASN A 23 1.48 -3.22 5.99
N LEU A 24 1.79 -3.31 7.28
CA LEU A 24 1.18 -4.27 8.21
C LEU A 24 0.14 -3.56 9.07
N TYR A 25 -1.11 -3.99 8.93
CA TYR A 25 -2.24 -3.64 9.78
C TYR A 25 -2.44 -4.78 10.78
N ARG A 26 -2.26 -4.49 12.06
CA ARG A 26 -2.27 -5.48 13.15
C ARG A 26 -3.67 -5.74 13.71
N GLY A 27 -4.61 -4.83 13.45
CA GLY A 27 -5.98 -4.88 13.92
C GLY A 27 -6.84 -3.76 13.32
N GLU A 28 -8.00 -3.53 13.93
CA GLU A 28 -9.03 -2.59 13.46
C GLU A 28 -8.62 -1.11 13.56
N ASP A 29 -7.83 -0.74 14.57
CA ASP A 29 -7.40 0.65 14.78
C ASP A 29 -6.28 1.10 13.84
N ASP A 30 -5.50 0.15 13.28
CA ASP A 30 -4.43 0.48 12.35
C ASP A 30 -5.02 1.05 11.07
N MET A 31 -4.55 2.24 10.68
CA MET A 31 -5.08 2.99 9.54
C MET A 31 -3.98 3.62 8.70
N LYS A 32 -4.36 4.03 7.48
CA LYS A 32 -3.60 4.94 6.63
C LYS A 32 -4.52 6.08 6.24
N SER A 33 -4.22 7.30 6.66
CA SER A 33 -5.04 8.49 6.41
C SER A 33 -5.14 8.83 4.93
N MET A 34 -6.13 9.65 4.58
CA MET A 34 -6.31 10.18 3.22
C MET A 34 -5.06 10.87 2.69
N HIS A 35 -4.53 10.37 1.57
CA HIS A 35 -3.32 10.90 0.94
C HIS A 35 -3.32 10.66 -0.58
N HIS A 36 -2.44 11.37 -1.27
CA HIS A 36 -1.99 11.01 -2.61
C HIS A 36 -0.68 10.24 -2.48
N ASP A 37 -0.44 9.28 -3.37
CA ASP A 37 0.88 8.70 -3.48
C ASP A 37 1.86 9.74 -4.03
N ASN A 38 3.08 9.73 -3.48
CA ASN A 38 4.13 10.61 -3.97
C ASN A 38 4.85 9.93 -5.14
N TYR A 39 4.51 10.32 -6.37
CA TYR A 39 5.20 9.81 -7.56
C TYR A 39 6.51 10.56 -7.84
N GLN A 40 6.75 11.70 -7.19
CA GLN A 40 7.85 12.61 -7.54
C GLN A 40 9.16 12.30 -6.81
N ASP A 41 9.14 11.44 -5.79
CA ASP A 41 10.35 11.12 -5.00
C ASP A 41 11.20 10.00 -5.62
N ARG A 42 10.89 9.55 -6.84
CA ARG A 42 11.59 8.46 -7.53
C ARG A 42 11.92 8.79 -8.98
N THR A 43 13.06 8.27 -9.43
CA THR A 43 13.52 8.32 -10.83
C THR A 43 13.88 6.90 -11.28
N PRO A 44 13.22 6.33 -12.31
CA PRO A 44 12.15 6.94 -13.08
C PRO A 44 10.89 7.15 -12.23
N ARG A 45 10.10 8.15 -12.62
CA ARG A 45 8.80 8.42 -12.02
C ARG A 45 7.88 7.24 -12.27
N ALA A 46 7.13 6.84 -11.24
CA ALA A 46 6.09 5.84 -11.36
C ALA A 46 4.88 6.40 -12.13
N THR A 47 4.21 5.55 -12.89
CA THR A 47 2.99 5.90 -13.64
C THR A 47 1.76 5.17 -13.09
N VAL A 48 1.98 4.05 -12.39
CA VAL A 48 0.93 3.21 -11.82
C VAL A 48 1.24 2.90 -10.35
N THR A 49 0.22 2.95 -9.51
CA THR A 49 0.20 2.30 -8.20
C THR A 49 -0.65 1.06 -8.29
N MET A 50 -0.14 -0.03 -7.72
CA MET A 50 -0.90 -1.24 -7.46
C MET A 50 -0.84 -1.59 -5.98
N GLY A 51 -1.89 -2.19 -5.46
CA GLY A 51 -1.88 -2.75 -4.12
C GLY A 51 -2.45 -4.15 -4.09
N ILE A 52 -1.79 -5.04 -3.36
CA ILE A 52 -2.21 -6.42 -3.12
C ILE A 52 -2.61 -6.55 -1.67
N SER A 53 -3.82 -7.02 -1.41
CA SER A 53 -4.36 -7.23 -0.07
C SER A 53 -4.21 -8.68 0.37
N LEU A 54 -3.53 -8.94 1.49
CA LEU A 54 -3.36 -10.29 2.05
C LEU A 54 -3.81 -10.33 3.51
N GLY A 55 -4.65 -11.30 3.86
CA GLY A 55 -5.19 -11.48 5.20
C GLY A 55 -6.59 -10.87 5.38
N GLN A 56 -6.82 -10.21 6.51
CA GLN A 56 -8.12 -9.67 6.87
C GLN A 56 -8.64 -8.68 5.82
N ALA A 57 -9.92 -8.81 5.45
CA ALA A 57 -10.57 -7.87 4.54
C ALA A 57 -10.66 -6.48 5.19
N ARG A 58 -10.44 -5.44 4.39
CA ARG A 58 -10.45 -4.04 4.86
C ARG A 58 -11.08 -3.11 3.83
N HIS A 59 -11.69 -2.03 4.28
CA HIS A 59 -12.11 -0.99 3.36
C HIS A 59 -10.91 -0.24 2.77
N PHE A 60 -10.97 0.03 1.47
CA PHE A 60 -10.10 0.95 0.77
C PHE A 60 -10.98 2.06 0.19
N THR A 61 -10.72 3.28 0.64
CA THR A 61 -11.60 4.43 0.40
C THR A 61 -10.88 5.45 -0.44
N PHE A 62 -11.57 5.96 -1.45
CA PHE A 62 -11.17 7.07 -2.30
C PHE A 62 -12.03 8.29 -1.98
N GLN A 63 -11.44 9.48 -1.99
CA GLN A 63 -12.14 10.74 -1.78
C GLN A 63 -11.68 11.78 -2.82
N ASN A 64 -12.63 12.40 -3.51
CA ASN A 64 -12.32 13.60 -4.31
C ASN A 64 -12.14 14.78 -3.34
N PRO A 65 -10.95 15.41 -3.28
CA PRO A 65 -10.66 16.43 -2.28
C PRO A 65 -11.44 17.74 -2.51
N VAL A 66 -11.99 17.96 -3.71
CA VAL A 66 -12.80 19.14 -4.07
C VAL A 66 -14.26 18.90 -3.71
N THR A 67 -14.87 17.85 -4.25
CA THR A 67 -16.31 17.58 -4.05
C THR A 67 -16.62 16.91 -2.72
N LYS A 68 -15.62 16.32 -2.06
CA LYS A 68 -15.74 15.48 -0.86
C LYS A 68 -16.53 14.18 -1.06
N GLU A 69 -16.80 13.83 -2.30
CA GLU A 69 -17.40 12.53 -2.63
C GLU A 69 -16.46 11.39 -2.26
N GLU A 70 -17.00 10.36 -1.60
CA GLU A 70 -16.26 9.18 -1.16
C GLU A 70 -16.78 7.91 -1.81
N HIS A 71 -15.85 7.05 -2.21
CA HIS A 71 -16.13 5.72 -2.72
C HIS A 71 -15.32 4.71 -1.91
N SER A 72 -15.96 3.65 -1.42
CA SER A 72 -15.28 2.61 -0.65
C SER A 72 -15.46 1.25 -1.31
N VAL A 73 -14.37 0.49 -1.39
CA VAL A 73 -14.35 -0.88 -1.88
C VAL A 73 -13.77 -1.76 -0.78
N VAL A 74 -14.42 -2.88 -0.48
CA VAL A 74 -13.86 -3.89 0.42
C VAL A 74 -12.79 -4.65 -0.34
N GLN A 75 -11.58 -4.67 0.21
CA GLN A 75 -10.44 -5.43 -0.29
C GLN A 75 -10.34 -6.74 0.48
N GLU A 76 -10.71 -7.85 -0.15
CA GLU A 76 -10.62 -9.20 0.39
C GLU A 76 -9.19 -9.77 0.28
N ASN A 77 -8.94 -10.92 0.90
CA ASN A 77 -7.66 -11.62 0.78
C ASN A 77 -7.42 -12.05 -0.68
N GLY A 78 -6.34 -11.56 -1.27
CA GLY A 78 -5.92 -11.83 -2.63
C GLY A 78 -6.34 -10.74 -3.63
N ASP A 79 -7.14 -9.76 -3.22
CA ASP A 79 -7.56 -8.68 -4.10
C ASP A 79 -6.38 -7.79 -4.51
N ILE A 80 -6.44 -7.34 -5.76
CA ILE A 80 -5.51 -6.38 -6.34
C ILE A 80 -6.31 -5.15 -6.76
N PHE A 81 -5.83 -3.97 -6.39
CA PHE A 81 -6.27 -2.71 -7.00
C PHE A 81 -5.12 -2.08 -7.78
N ALA A 82 -5.46 -1.25 -8.75
CA ALA A 82 -4.51 -0.41 -9.47
C ALA A 82 -5.15 0.93 -9.80
N PHE A 83 -4.33 1.98 -9.88
CA PHE A 83 -4.72 3.27 -10.43
C PHE A 83 -3.50 3.99 -11.00
N ASP A 84 -3.73 4.86 -11.97
CA ASP A 84 -2.71 5.62 -12.67
C ASP A 84 -2.46 7.00 -12.03
N GLU A 85 -1.53 7.75 -12.61
CA GLU A 85 -1.24 9.12 -12.17
C GLU A 85 -2.46 10.06 -12.24
N PRO A 86 -3.22 10.15 -13.35
CA PRO A 86 -4.45 10.95 -13.41
C PRO A 86 -5.41 10.68 -12.26
N PHE A 87 -5.68 9.40 -11.97
CA PHE A 87 -6.55 9.02 -10.86
C PHE A 87 -5.96 9.42 -9.50
N ASN A 88 -4.67 9.16 -9.27
CA ASN A 88 -3.98 9.56 -8.04
C ASN A 88 -3.98 11.09 -7.85
N ASN A 89 -3.96 11.88 -8.92
CA ASN A 89 -4.05 13.34 -8.84
C ASN A 89 -5.47 13.81 -8.49
N LEU A 90 -6.49 13.09 -8.98
CA LEU A 90 -7.90 13.44 -8.78
C LEU A 90 -8.43 12.99 -7.41
N PHE A 91 -8.02 11.82 -6.93
CA PHE A 91 -8.52 11.21 -5.70
C PHE A 91 -7.43 11.02 -4.65
N LYS A 92 -7.77 11.33 -3.40
CA LYS A 92 -7.04 10.83 -2.23
C LYS A 92 -7.51 9.43 -1.91
N HIS A 93 -6.67 8.63 -1.28
CA HIS A 93 -7.05 7.30 -0.82
C HIS A 93 -6.59 7.02 0.63
N ALA A 94 -7.30 6.10 1.28
CA ALA A 94 -7.09 5.71 2.67
C ALA A 94 -7.43 4.24 2.91
N VAL A 95 -6.88 3.71 4.00
CA VAL A 95 -7.40 2.52 4.68
C VAL A 95 -7.91 3.01 6.04
N PRO A 96 -9.22 3.29 6.20
CA PRO A 96 -9.77 3.77 7.46
C PRO A 96 -9.68 2.68 8.55
N PRO A 97 -9.76 3.05 9.84
CA PRO A 97 -9.98 2.06 10.89
C PRO A 97 -11.30 1.32 10.65
N GLU A 98 -11.37 0.06 11.04
CA GLU A 98 -12.61 -0.70 10.92
C GLU A 98 -13.60 -0.34 12.04
N GLY A 99 -14.89 -0.54 11.77
CA GLY A 99 -15.93 -0.34 12.77
C GLY A 99 -15.86 -1.39 13.88
N ALA A 100 -16.34 -1.00 15.06
CA ALA A 100 -16.44 -1.89 16.21
C ALA A 100 -17.23 -3.17 15.85
N GLY A 101 -16.70 -4.33 16.26
CA GLY A 101 -17.30 -5.64 15.97
C GLY A 101 -16.76 -6.33 14.70
N THR A 102 -15.79 -5.73 14.02
CA THR A 102 -15.06 -6.39 12.95
C THR A 102 -14.20 -7.51 13.53
N ALA A 103 -14.25 -8.71 12.95
CA ALA A 103 -13.46 -9.83 13.44
C ALA A 103 -11.96 -9.47 13.44
N PRO A 104 -11.23 -9.67 14.55
CA PRO A 104 -9.82 -9.28 14.61
C PRO A 104 -9.01 -10.07 13.60
N GLY A 105 -8.09 -9.39 12.93
CA GLY A 105 -7.23 -10.00 11.95
C GLY A 105 -6.02 -9.13 11.64
N LYS A 106 -5.09 -9.71 10.89
CA LYS A 106 -3.95 -8.97 10.34
C LYS A 106 -4.13 -8.86 8.85
N ARG A 107 -3.77 -7.69 8.30
CA ARG A 107 -3.68 -7.48 6.87
C ARG A 107 -2.28 -6.99 6.51
N ILE A 108 -1.72 -7.55 5.45
CA ILE A 108 -0.54 -7.01 4.77
C ILE A 108 -1.02 -6.43 3.45
N ALA A 109 -0.72 -5.15 3.20
CA ALA A 109 -0.87 -4.55 1.89
C ALA A 109 0.50 -4.39 1.26
N ILE A 110 0.72 -5.05 0.11
CA ILE A 110 1.93 -4.82 -0.69
C ILE A 110 1.58 -3.74 -1.70
N ILE A 111 2.19 -2.57 -1.57
CA ILE A 111 2.02 -1.45 -2.49
C ILE A 111 3.19 -1.45 -3.45
N ILE A 112 2.90 -1.43 -4.74
CA ILE A 112 3.85 -1.48 -5.84
C ILE A 112 3.66 -0.21 -6.65
N TRP A 113 4.75 0.50 -6.89
CA TRP A 113 4.82 1.56 -7.88
C TRP A 113 5.54 1.01 -9.10
N ALA A 114 4.95 1.20 -10.26
CA ALA A 114 5.39 0.56 -11.49
C ALA A 114 5.25 1.48 -12.71
N ASN A 115 5.86 1.03 -13.81
CA ASN A 115 5.77 1.65 -15.12
C ASN A 115 5.30 0.66 -16.18
N GLU A 116 4.56 1.17 -17.16
CA GLU A 116 4.21 0.45 -18.40
C GLU A 116 5.40 0.38 -19.40
N GLN A 117 6.59 0.83 -18.98
CA GLN A 117 7.80 0.82 -19.81
C GLN A 117 8.42 -0.58 -19.83
N GLY A 118 9.08 -0.93 -20.94
CA GLY A 118 9.65 -2.28 -21.14
C GLY A 118 10.82 -2.67 -20.22
N SER A 119 11.51 -1.72 -19.59
CA SER A 119 12.50 -2.01 -18.55
C SER A 119 12.76 -0.81 -17.65
N VAL A 120 12.70 -1.04 -16.34
CA VAL A 120 13.24 -0.15 -15.30
C VAL A 120 14.31 -0.97 -14.60
N PRO A 121 15.59 -0.90 -15.00
CA PRO A 121 16.64 -1.71 -14.37
C PRO A 121 17.04 -1.13 -13.01
N ARG A 122 16.91 0.19 -12.85
CA ARG A 122 17.34 0.94 -11.67
C ARG A 122 16.30 1.96 -11.24
N MET A 123 16.18 2.18 -9.93
CA MET A 123 15.43 3.30 -9.36
C MET A 123 16.31 4.11 -8.39
N ILE A 124 16.22 5.43 -8.50
CA ILE A 124 16.82 6.39 -7.56
C ILE A 124 15.73 7.05 -6.74
N ARG A 125 15.86 7.08 -5.41
CA ARG A 125 14.90 7.74 -4.52
C ARG A 125 15.46 9.03 -3.95
N ALA A 126 14.73 10.14 -4.07
CA ALA A 126 15.08 11.41 -3.46
C ALA A 126 14.94 11.33 -1.93
N LYS A 127 15.91 11.90 -1.20
CA LYS A 127 15.86 11.94 0.26
C LYS A 127 14.82 12.95 0.72
N ASN A 128 13.74 12.47 1.36
CA ASN A 128 12.77 13.34 2.01
C ASN A 128 13.18 13.66 3.46
N PRO A 129 12.91 14.87 3.98
CA PRO A 129 13.09 15.19 5.39
C PRO A 129 12.39 14.17 6.30
N GLY A 130 13.13 13.55 7.22
CA GLY A 130 12.62 12.53 8.14
C GLY A 130 12.79 11.08 7.68
N MET A 131 13.31 10.82 6.47
CA MET A 131 13.74 9.46 6.11
C MET A 131 15.04 9.09 6.83
N ARG A 132 15.12 7.84 7.32
CA ARG A 132 16.36 7.28 7.88
C ARG A 132 17.36 7.06 6.75
N ASP A 133 18.65 7.29 7.02
CA ASP A 133 19.77 7.10 6.08
C ASP A 133 20.04 5.64 5.67
N ILE A 134 19.11 4.71 5.93
CA ILE A 134 19.31 3.26 5.82
C ILE A 134 18.77 2.70 4.48
N VAL A 135 18.15 3.52 3.62
CA VAL A 135 17.65 3.05 2.32
C VAL A 135 18.72 3.33 1.25
N PRO A 136 19.10 2.34 0.43
CA PRO A 136 19.84 2.62 -0.80
C PRO A 136 19.08 3.66 -1.59
N LEU A 137 19.70 4.82 -1.83
CA LEU A 137 19.14 5.82 -2.74
C LEU A 137 19.09 5.29 -4.17
N GLU A 138 19.66 4.12 -4.43
CA GLU A 138 19.73 3.41 -5.71
C GLU A 138 19.45 1.91 -5.51
N VAL A 139 18.53 1.34 -6.29
CA VAL A 139 18.18 -0.09 -6.27
C VAL A 139 18.21 -0.64 -7.69
N ASP A 140 18.81 -1.82 -7.88
CA ASP A 140 18.86 -2.59 -9.13
C ASP A 140 18.01 -3.87 -9.02
N TRP A 141 17.09 -4.05 -9.98
CA TRP A 141 16.11 -5.14 -9.96
C TRP A 141 16.59 -6.43 -10.61
N GLU A 142 17.64 -6.40 -11.44
CA GLU A 142 18.15 -7.60 -12.11
C GLU A 142 18.69 -8.61 -11.08
N SER A 143 19.35 -8.10 -10.04
CA SER A 143 19.89 -8.88 -8.94
C SER A 143 18.83 -9.38 -7.93
N TRP A 144 17.61 -8.82 -7.97
CA TRP A 144 16.58 -9.05 -6.96
C TRP A 144 16.09 -10.50 -6.90
N GLY A 145 16.24 -11.25 -7.99
CA GLY A 145 15.94 -12.69 -8.06
C GLY A 145 17.05 -13.61 -7.57
N HIS A 146 18.30 -13.14 -7.55
CA HIS A 146 19.48 -13.95 -7.21
C HIS A 146 19.71 -14.07 -5.69
N CYS A 147 19.09 -13.19 -4.89
CA CYS A 147 19.17 -13.19 -3.43
C CYS A 147 18.34 -14.28 -2.73
N CYS A 148 17.79 -15.26 -3.47
CA CYS A 148 17.15 -16.44 -2.88
C CYS A 148 17.87 -17.75 -3.26
N PRO A 149 19.09 -18.02 -2.77
CA PRO A 149 19.53 -19.38 -2.63
C PRO A 149 18.78 -19.99 -1.44
N GLY A 150 18.07 -21.10 -1.66
CA GLY A 150 17.53 -21.91 -0.57
C GLY A 150 18.66 -22.43 0.33
N SER A 151 19.03 -21.66 1.35
CA SER A 151 19.56 -22.16 2.62
C SER A 151 19.52 -21.02 3.63
N LEU A 152 18.77 -21.19 4.71
CA LEU A 152 19.05 -20.46 5.95
C LEU A 152 20.46 -20.88 6.37
N SER A 153 21.46 -20.06 6.06
CA SER A 153 22.80 -20.26 6.62
C SER A 153 22.68 -20.14 8.14
N ARG A 154 23.36 -21.04 8.85
CA ARG A 154 23.28 -21.31 10.30
C ARG A 154 23.63 -20.12 11.23
N ILE A 155 23.75 -18.90 10.71
CA ILE A 155 24.30 -17.74 11.43
C ILE A 155 23.22 -16.99 12.25
N ASP A 156 21.93 -17.10 11.92
CA ASP A 156 20.86 -16.36 12.63
C ASP A 156 20.31 -17.02 13.92
N ARG A 157 20.93 -18.11 14.41
CA ARG A 157 20.56 -18.70 15.73
C ARG A 157 21.25 -18.04 16.93
N GLN A 158 22.23 -17.15 16.72
CA GLN A 158 22.94 -16.45 17.82
C GLN A 158 22.57 -14.96 17.89
N GLY A 159 21.28 -14.66 18.04
CA GLY A 159 20.80 -13.31 18.35
C GLY A 159 19.67 -13.25 19.38
N ARG A 160 18.99 -14.37 19.67
CA ARG A 160 17.94 -14.47 20.69
C ARG A 160 18.52 -14.85 22.06
N ALA A 161 19.37 -13.99 22.60
CA ALA A 161 19.72 -14.01 24.02
C ALA A 161 20.27 -12.64 24.40
N ARG A 162 19.38 -11.74 24.84
CA ARG A 162 19.52 -10.40 25.45
C ARG A 162 18.42 -9.53 24.83
N GLY A 163 17.47 -8.93 25.50
CA GLY A 163 17.16 -8.68 26.90
C GLY A 163 16.05 -7.62 26.88
N PHE A 164 15.15 -7.68 27.86
CA PHE A 164 13.96 -6.85 28.03
C PHE A 164 14.20 -5.33 27.94
N GLY A 165 13.19 -4.59 27.47
CA GLY A 165 13.13 -3.13 27.57
C GLY A 165 11.79 -2.55 27.10
N SER A 166 10.79 -2.56 27.97
CA SER A 166 9.50 -1.89 27.76
C SER A 166 9.65 -0.37 27.74
N ARG A 167 9.19 0.31 26.68
CA ARG A 167 8.83 1.73 26.75
C ARG A 167 7.47 1.95 26.11
N LYS A 168 6.50 2.30 26.96
CA LYS A 168 5.20 2.85 26.58
C LYS A 168 5.41 4.24 26.00
N GLN A 169 4.90 4.51 24.80
CA GLN A 169 4.72 5.86 24.27
C GLN A 169 3.22 6.14 24.18
N THR A 170 2.76 7.04 25.03
CA THR A 170 1.43 7.66 25.00
C THR A 170 1.43 8.81 23.99
N TRP A 171 0.42 8.89 23.12
CA TRP A 171 0.17 10.05 22.27
C TRP A 171 -1.23 10.61 22.51
N SER A 172 -1.29 11.94 22.57
CA SER A 172 -2.43 12.75 23.00
C SER A 172 -3.45 12.96 21.87
N ARG A 173 -4.73 12.95 22.28
CA ARG A 173 -5.96 13.10 21.49
C ARG A 173 -6.19 14.58 21.15
N LYS A 174 -6.60 14.90 19.93
CA LYS A 174 -7.30 16.16 19.63
C LYS A 174 -8.59 15.88 18.89
N GLU A 175 -9.66 16.39 19.49
CA GLU A 175 -11.06 16.31 19.06
C GLU A 175 -11.37 17.37 18.00
N SER A 176 -12.31 17.08 17.10
CA SER A 176 -13.19 18.10 16.49
C SER A 176 -14.50 17.48 16.00
N ILE A 177 -15.55 17.70 16.78
CA ILE A 177 -16.91 18.19 16.46
C ILE A 177 -17.42 17.99 15.02
N GLY A 178 -18.57 17.31 14.89
CA GLY A 178 -19.29 17.08 13.64
C GLY A 178 -20.48 18.02 13.41
N VAL A 179 -21.03 17.95 12.18
CA VAL A 179 -22.37 18.44 11.83
C VAL A 179 -22.98 17.51 10.77
N ARG A 180 -24.25 17.14 10.96
CA ARG A 180 -25.12 16.35 10.06
C ARG A 180 -25.76 17.23 8.98
N LYS A 181 -26.04 16.68 7.80
CA LYS A 181 -27.41 16.35 7.32
C LYS A 181 -27.44 15.96 5.83
N GLU A 182 -28.27 14.93 5.55
CA GLU A 182 -29.23 14.72 4.43
C GLU A 182 -28.91 15.37 3.08
N GLY A 183 -28.84 14.70 1.92
CA GLY A 183 -29.35 13.41 1.47
C GLY A 183 -29.95 13.62 0.08
N VAL A 184 -29.29 13.18 -1.00
CA VAL A 184 -29.90 13.00 -2.33
C VAL A 184 -29.24 11.81 -3.01
N GLN A 185 -30.08 10.89 -3.48
CA GLN A 185 -29.74 9.56 -3.97
C GLN A 185 -29.56 9.62 -5.49
N LEU A 186 -28.37 9.29 -6.00
CA LEU A 186 -28.14 9.03 -7.43
C LEU A 186 -27.40 7.71 -7.58
N SER A 187 -28.12 6.70 -8.06
CA SER A 187 -27.56 5.37 -8.31
C SER A 187 -26.83 5.34 -9.65
N LYS A 188 -25.56 4.93 -9.66
CA LYS A 188 -24.94 4.27 -10.80
C LYS A 188 -24.16 3.05 -10.29
N LYS A 189 -24.52 1.88 -10.82
CA LYS A 189 -24.07 0.56 -10.36
C LYS A 189 -22.61 0.31 -10.76
N ALA A 190 -21.74 0.01 -9.79
CA ALA A 190 -20.47 -0.66 -10.05
C ALA A 190 -20.73 -2.13 -10.40
N ARG A 191 -20.10 -2.64 -11.47
CA ARG A 191 -20.23 -4.04 -11.90
C ARG A 191 -18.97 -4.79 -11.49
N ARG A 192 -19.11 -5.75 -10.57
CA ARG A 192 -18.05 -6.66 -10.13
C ARG A 192 -17.72 -7.64 -11.26
N VAL A 193 -16.48 -7.62 -11.74
CA VAL A 193 -15.89 -8.77 -12.44
C VAL A 193 -14.83 -9.36 -11.51
N ARG A 194 -14.84 -10.67 -11.29
CA ARG A 194 -13.80 -11.32 -10.49
C ARG A 194 -12.44 -11.04 -11.12
N GLY A 195 -11.52 -10.45 -10.36
CA GLY A 195 -10.09 -10.43 -10.67
C GLY A 195 -9.47 -9.07 -10.99
N VAL A 196 -10.25 -8.05 -11.37
CA VAL A 196 -9.76 -6.68 -11.62
C VAL A 196 -10.91 -5.71 -11.33
N LEU A 197 -10.62 -4.62 -10.61
CA LEU A 197 -11.55 -3.51 -10.41
C LEU A 197 -11.10 -2.34 -11.29
N ASP A 198 -11.67 -2.23 -12.49
CA ASP A 198 -11.49 -1.04 -13.33
C ASP A 198 -12.48 0.02 -12.86
N LEU A 199 -11.97 1.15 -12.36
CA LEU A 199 -12.76 2.33 -12.05
C LEU A 199 -12.84 3.20 -13.31
N LEU A 200 -14.03 3.24 -13.94
CA LEU A 200 -14.39 4.15 -15.05
C LEU A 200 -15.17 5.36 -14.52
#